data_AF-A0A2B7X0A0-F1
#
_entry.id   AF-A0A2B7X0A0-F1
#
_cell.length_a   1.000
_cell.length_b   1.000
_cell.length_c   1.000
_cell.angle_alpha   90.00
_cell.angle_beta   90.00
_cell.angle_gamma   90.00
#
_symmetry.space_group_name_H-M   'P 1'
#
loop_
_entity.id
_entity.type
_entity.pdbx_description
1 polymer ?
#
loop_
_entity_poly.entity_id
_entity_poly.type
_entity_poly.pdbx_seq_one_letter_code
_entity_poly.pdbx_strand_id
1 'polypeptide(L)'
;MDDTTVLIVRSLCSVAFSAVCIWVVGSFFHEVLEKTEYFGDAHEVFGFQHATVIFKSRGAIQYRGLSKHRYRSNSEVERSHLTDTIPIPPKDYCPIFQSNFTRAPDSLLANSYIKRPRLSNYRSRYPTEISEQVRREVEVCELLRSKPHPNLAQYHGCEVRDGLITGLCFTKYNRTLLERVNPKFFGKHSPPSNGLVSSEDLRPWLDGVEHGIQHLHKLGLIHNDLNPSNIMFDSDDHPVI
;
A
#
# COMPACT_ATOMS: atom_id res chain seq x y z
N MET A 1 1.11 -30.37 -19.38
CA MET A 1 1.15 -30.89 -18.01
C MET A 1 2.54 -30.53 -17.50
N ASP A 2 2.81 -29.38 -16.90
CA ASP A 2 1.93 -28.47 -16.18
C ASP A 2 2.22 -27.01 -16.56
N ASP A 3 1.15 -26.26 -16.80
CA ASP A 3 1.17 -24.83 -17.08
C ASP A 3 1.15 -24.12 -15.71
N THR A 4 2.30 -24.11 -15.03
CA THR A 4 2.45 -23.48 -13.71
C THR A 4 2.32 -21.98 -13.88
N THR A 5 1.08 -21.49 -13.87
CA THR A 5 0.77 -20.07 -13.79
C THR A 5 1.31 -19.57 -12.46
N VAL A 6 2.53 -19.02 -12.45
CA VAL A 6 3.11 -18.35 -11.29
C VAL A 6 2.23 -17.13 -11.01
N LEU A 7 1.42 -17.20 -9.96
CA LEU A 7 0.69 -16.05 -9.45
C LEU A 7 1.72 -15.09 -8.84
N ILE A 8 2.09 -14.10 -9.65
CA ILE A 8 2.94 -12.99 -9.24
C ILE A 8 2.13 -12.18 -8.23
N VAL A 9 2.46 -12.33 -6.94
CA VAL A 9 2.04 -11.37 -5.93
C VAL A 9 2.82 -10.10 -6.24
N ARG A 10 2.21 -9.16 -6.94
CA ARG A 10 2.84 -7.86 -7.23
C ARG A 10 2.35 -6.75 -6.31
N SER A 11 1.58 -7.09 -5.28
CA SER A 11 0.99 -6.06 -4.43
C SER A 11 0.43 -6.66 -3.12
N LEU A 12 1.16 -7.50 -2.38
CA LEU A 12 0.76 -7.70 -0.98
C LEU A 12 1.25 -6.56 -0.08
N CYS A 13 2.40 -5.98 -0.38
CA CYS A 13 2.95 -4.93 0.47
C CYS A 13 3.48 -3.79 -0.40
N SER A 14 2.69 -2.72 -0.60
CA SER A 14 3.24 -1.39 -0.90
C SER A 14 2.92 -0.54 0.32
N VAL A 15 3.65 -0.76 1.40
CA VAL A 15 3.53 0.01 2.64
C VAL A 15 4.46 1.22 2.55
N ALA A 16 4.03 2.23 1.80
CA ALA A 16 4.44 3.61 2.03
C ALA A 16 3.31 4.31 2.80
N PHE A 17 3.63 4.82 3.99
CA PHE A 17 2.71 5.48 4.90
C PHE A 17 1.79 6.52 4.20
N SER A 18 0.49 6.42 4.47
CA SER A 18 -0.38 7.59 4.59
C SER A 18 -1.33 7.31 5.75
N ALA A 19 -0.98 7.79 6.94
CA ALA A 19 -1.96 8.01 7.98
C ALA A 19 -2.89 9.12 7.50
N VAL A 20 -4.18 8.84 7.37
CA VAL A 20 -5.21 9.86 7.11
C VAL A 20 -5.33 10.71 8.37
N CYS A 21 -4.54 11.79 8.44
CA CYS A 21 -4.67 12.82 9.45
C CYS A 21 -5.74 13.82 8.99
N ILE A 22 -6.94 13.71 9.54
CA ILE A 22 -8.00 14.71 9.38
C ILE A 22 -7.66 15.90 10.29
N TRP A 23 -7.26 17.02 9.69
CA TRP A 23 -7.21 18.31 10.37
C TRP A 23 -7.94 19.35 9.52
N VAL A 24 -8.97 19.95 10.09
CA VAL A 24 -9.78 21.01 9.50
C VAL A 24 -9.25 22.36 9.97
N VAL A 25 -8.68 23.18 9.07
CA VAL A 25 -8.86 24.65 9.12
C VAL A 25 -8.70 25.27 7.72
N GLY A 26 -9.80 25.84 7.20
CA GLY A 26 -9.84 27.13 6.48
C GLY A 26 -9.24 27.28 5.07
N SER A 27 -10.03 26.99 4.03
CA SER A 27 -10.19 27.75 2.74
C SER A 27 -10.69 26.83 1.60
N PHE A 28 -12.02 26.69 1.44
CA PHE A 28 -12.67 26.02 0.28
C PHE A 28 -12.03 24.69 -0.24
N PHE A 29 -11.48 23.88 0.67
CA PHE A 29 -10.45 22.89 0.31
C PHE A 29 -10.96 21.62 -0.37
N HIS A 30 -10.18 21.22 -1.37
CA HIS A 30 -10.11 19.85 -1.87
C HIS A 30 -9.26 19.04 -0.87
N GLU A 31 -9.73 17.87 -0.42
CA GLU A 31 -8.94 16.99 0.45
C GLU A 31 -7.91 16.25 -0.40
N VAL A 32 -6.61 16.43 -0.14
CA VAL A 32 -5.54 15.69 -0.82
C VAL A 32 -5.38 14.33 -0.15
N LEU A 33 -5.58 13.26 -0.92
CA LEU A 33 -5.55 11.87 -0.47
C LEU A 33 -4.18 11.23 -0.73
N GLU A 34 -3.61 11.47 -1.92
CA GLU A 34 -2.30 10.95 -2.32
C GLU A 34 -1.53 11.99 -3.13
N LYS A 35 -0.20 11.92 -3.04
CA LYS A 35 0.72 12.71 -3.86
C LYS A 35 1.91 11.84 -4.26
N THR A 36 2.29 11.86 -5.52
CA THR A 36 3.46 11.13 -6.02
C THR A 36 4.24 12.01 -6.99
N GLU A 37 5.56 12.10 -6.79
CA GLU A 37 6.47 12.84 -7.66
C GLU A 37 7.05 11.91 -8.72
N TYR A 38 7.11 12.40 -9.96
CA TYR A 38 7.72 11.69 -11.07
C TYR A 38 8.97 12.43 -11.52
N PHE A 39 10.05 11.69 -11.60
CA PHE A 39 11.36 12.15 -12.07
C PHE A 39 11.68 11.47 -13.40
N GLY A 40 12.44 12.15 -14.24
CA GLY A 40 12.85 11.65 -15.53
C GLY A 40 13.83 12.60 -16.19
N ASP A 41 14.34 12.20 -17.34
CA ASP A 41 15.32 12.99 -18.08
C ASP A 41 14.63 14.20 -18.73
N ALA A 42 15.04 15.40 -18.32
CA ALA A 42 14.77 16.63 -19.06
C ALA A 42 16.12 17.21 -19.47
N HIS A 43 16.37 17.27 -20.78
CA HIS A 43 17.56 17.92 -21.33
C HIS A 43 18.87 17.40 -20.71
N GLU A 44 19.07 16.07 -20.70
CA GLU A 44 20.27 15.38 -20.20
C GLU A 44 20.52 15.49 -18.68
N VAL A 45 19.60 16.07 -17.92
CA VAL A 45 19.64 16.08 -16.45
C VAL A 45 18.40 15.37 -15.90
N PHE A 46 18.63 14.35 -15.07
CA PHE A 46 17.56 13.67 -14.35
C PHE A 46 16.94 14.63 -13.32
N GLY A 47 15.67 14.96 -13.49
CA GLY A 47 15.00 16.00 -12.72
C GLY A 47 13.52 15.76 -12.50
N PHE A 48 12.91 16.59 -11.65
CA PHE A 48 11.48 16.56 -11.38
C PHE A 48 10.70 16.93 -12.66
N GLN A 49 9.69 16.12 -13.01
CA GLN A 49 8.89 16.31 -14.23
C GLN A 49 7.48 16.81 -13.92
N HIS A 50 6.82 16.17 -12.96
CA HIS A 50 5.48 16.51 -12.50
C HIS A 50 5.15 15.74 -11.21
N ALA A 51 4.10 16.18 -10.52
CA ALA A 51 3.44 15.43 -9.47
C ALA A 51 2.06 14.95 -9.96
N THR A 52 1.67 13.74 -9.56
CA THR A 52 0.27 13.31 -9.59
C THR A 52 -0.33 13.52 -8.21
N VAL A 53 -1.51 14.15 -8.16
CA VAL A 53 -2.26 14.42 -6.94
C VAL A 53 -3.63 13.73 -7.04
N ILE A 54 -3.94 12.90 -6.05
CA ILE A 54 -5.28 12.33 -5.87
C ILE A 54 -5.98 13.16 -4.81
N PHE A 55 -7.15 13.68 -5.14
CA PHE A 55 -7.89 14.57 -4.25
C PHE A 55 -9.39 14.39 -4.38
N LYS A 56 -10.12 14.88 -3.39
CA LYS A 56 -11.58 14.87 -3.33
C LYS A 56 -12.10 16.30 -3.44
N SER A 57 -13.00 16.55 -4.39
CA SER A 57 -13.72 17.83 -4.52
C SER A 57 -15.18 17.61 -4.13
N ARG A 58 -15.72 18.47 -3.25
CA ARG A 58 -17.13 18.52 -2.77
C ARG A 58 -18.01 17.36 -3.27
N GLY A 59 -17.92 16.21 -2.60
CA GLY A 59 -18.62 14.98 -3.00
C GLY A 59 -17.81 13.72 -2.69
N ALA A 60 -18.32 12.54 -3.05
CA ALA A 60 -17.66 11.27 -2.79
C ALA A 60 -16.58 10.90 -3.84
N ILE A 61 -16.61 11.55 -5.01
CA ILE A 61 -15.77 11.20 -6.16
C ILE A 61 -14.34 11.70 -5.94
N GLN A 62 -13.38 10.81 -6.22
CA GLN A 62 -11.96 11.13 -6.23
C GLN A 62 -11.54 11.56 -7.62
N TYR A 63 -10.55 12.44 -7.68
CA TYR A 63 -10.00 12.98 -8.90
C TYR A 63 -8.49 12.79 -8.92
N ARG A 64 -7.95 12.58 -10.12
CA ARG A 64 -6.52 12.62 -10.40
C ARG A 64 -6.22 13.93 -11.11
N GLY A 65 -5.28 14.71 -10.59
CA GLY A 65 -4.72 15.90 -11.26
C GLY A 65 -3.21 15.79 -11.44
N LEU A 66 -2.69 16.48 -12.45
CA LEU A 66 -1.26 16.68 -12.66
C LEU A 66 -0.83 18.05 -12.15
N SER A 67 0.41 18.17 -11.69
CA SER A 67 1.00 19.44 -11.30
C SER A 67 2.44 19.55 -11.77
N LYS A 68 2.83 20.74 -12.21
CA LYS A 68 4.23 21.11 -12.46
C LYS A 68 4.93 21.67 -11.22
N HIS A 69 4.22 21.79 -10.10
CA HIS A 69 4.79 22.22 -8.83
C HIS A 69 5.23 21.00 -8.02
N ARG A 70 6.30 21.22 -7.24
CA ARG A 70 6.77 20.28 -6.24
C ARG A 70 6.33 20.77 -4.85
N TYR A 71 5.70 19.91 -4.07
CA TYR A 71 5.09 20.29 -2.79
C TYR A 71 5.79 19.61 -1.62
N ARG A 72 6.08 20.34 -0.54
CA ARG A 72 6.64 19.75 0.69
C ARG A 72 5.55 19.13 1.56
N SER A 73 4.35 19.69 1.52
CA SER A 73 3.20 19.23 2.31
C SER A 73 1.92 19.14 1.46
N ASN A 74 0.86 18.52 1.99
CA ASN A 74 -0.44 18.47 1.31
C ASN A 74 -1.17 19.83 1.34
N SER A 75 -0.89 20.67 2.34
CA SER A 75 -1.50 22.00 2.49
C SER A 75 -1.01 23.02 1.46
N GLU A 76 0.13 22.78 0.81
CA GLU A 76 0.66 23.62 -0.28
C GLU A 76 -0.05 23.36 -1.63
N VAL A 77 -0.90 22.33 -1.70
CA VAL A 77 -1.58 21.99 -2.94
C VAL A 77 -2.78 22.90 -3.15
N GLU A 78 -2.65 23.82 -4.09
CA GLU A 78 -3.75 24.66 -4.56
C GLU A 78 -4.40 24.08 -5.82
N ARG A 79 -5.71 24.33 -5.96
CA ARG A 79 -6.46 23.86 -7.13
C ARG A 79 -5.96 24.46 -8.45
N SER A 80 -5.48 25.70 -8.40
CA SER A 80 -4.86 26.44 -9.52
C SER A 80 -3.62 25.72 -10.08
N HIS A 81 -2.91 24.96 -9.26
CA HIS A 81 -1.72 24.22 -9.68
C HIS A 81 -2.05 22.92 -10.43
N LEU A 82 -3.32 22.48 -10.43
CA LEU A 82 -3.71 21.17 -10.95
C LEU A 82 -4.26 21.27 -12.38
N THR A 83 -3.60 20.60 -13.32
CA THR A 83 -4.03 20.41 -14.70
C THR A 83 -4.51 18.97 -14.93
N ASP A 84 -5.03 18.68 -16.13
CA ASP A 84 -5.42 17.33 -16.58
C ASP A 84 -6.23 16.55 -15.56
N THR A 85 -7.19 17.25 -14.95
CA THR A 85 -8.00 16.69 -13.88
C THR A 85 -9.04 15.74 -14.46
N ILE A 86 -9.00 14.50 -14.02
CA ILE A 86 -9.95 13.47 -14.42
C ILE A 86 -10.61 12.83 -13.20
N PRO A 87 -11.93 12.56 -13.24
CA PRO A 87 -12.59 11.78 -12.19
C PRO A 87 -12.09 10.34 -12.22
N ILE A 88 -12.09 9.70 -11.05
CA ILE A 88 -11.78 8.27 -10.88
C ILE A 88 -13.06 7.59 -10.38
N PRO A 89 -13.84 6.95 -11.27
CA PRO A 89 -15.01 6.17 -10.90
C PRO A 89 -14.67 5.08 -9.86
N PRO A 90 -15.47 4.87 -8.81
CA PRO A 90 -15.21 3.82 -7.81
C PRO A 90 -14.97 2.42 -8.39
N LYS A 91 -15.73 2.02 -9.41
CA LYS A 91 -15.58 0.72 -10.09
C LYS A 91 -14.20 0.50 -10.76
N ASP A 92 -13.46 1.56 -11.01
CA ASP A 92 -12.15 1.52 -11.68
C ASP A 92 -11.04 1.09 -10.69
N TYR A 93 -11.29 1.20 -9.38
CA TYR A 93 -10.34 0.77 -8.34
C TYR A 93 -10.93 -0.11 -7.22
N CYS A 94 -12.26 -0.16 -7.09
CA CYS A 94 -12.98 -1.04 -6.18
C CYS A 94 -13.69 -2.13 -7.01
N PRO A 95 -13.16 -3.36 -7.08
CA PRO A 95 -13.82 -4.44 -7.79
C PRO A 95 -15.13 -4.85 -7.10
N ILE A 96 -16.03 -5.48 -7.86
CA ILE A 96 -17.30 -6.00 -7.33
C ILE A 96 -17.01 -7.15 -6.36
N PHE A 97 -17.66 -7.15 -5.21
CA PHE A 97 -17.57 -8.25 -4.25
C PHE A 97 -18.25 -9.50 -4.81
N GLN A 98 -17.53 -10.63 -4.77
CA GLN A 98 -18.03 -11.93 -5.21
C GLN A 98 -18.29 -12.85 -4.01
N SER A 99 -19.27 -13.75 -4.13
CA SER A 99 -19.68 -14.64 -3.04
C SER A 99 -18.60 -15.62 -2.55
N ASN A 100 -17.57 -15.87 -3.36
CA ASN A 100 -16.43 -16.71 -2.99
C ASN A 100 -15.36 -15.95 -2.18
N PHE A 101 -15.48 -14.63 -2.03
CA PHE A 101 -14.60 -13.85 -1.18
C PHE A 101 -15.18 -13.72 0.22
N THR A 102 -14.29 -13.63 1.20
CA THR A 102 -14.62 -13.46 2.61
C THR A 102 -14.92 -12.00 2.87
N ARG A 103 -16.07 -11.70 3.46
CA ARG A 103 -16.37 -10.35 3.98
C ARG A 103 -15.80 -10.23 5.40
N ALA A 104 -15.07 -9.14 5.66
CA ALA A 104 -14.56 -8.86 6.99
C ALA A 104 -15.73 -8.60 7.97
N PRO A 105 -15.72 -9.19 9.19
CA PRO A 105 -16.69 -8.87 10.22
C PRO A 105 -16.62 -7.40 10.64
N ASP A 106 -17.77 -6.74 10.81
CA ASP A 106 -17.85 -5.33 11.19
C ASP A 106 -17.13 -5.03 12.52
N SER A 107 -17.14 -5.98 13.45
CA SER A 107 -16.45 -5.89 14.75
C SER A 107 -14.92 -5.78 14.63
N LEU A 108 -14.33 -6.32 13.56
CA LEU A 108 -12.88 -6.29 13.34
C LEU A 108 -12.43 -5.02 12.62
N LEU A 109 -13.31 -4.33 11.90
CA LEU A 109 -12.93 -3.16 11.08
C LEU A 109 -12.28 -2.04 11.90
N ALA A 110 -12.75 -1.80 13.13
CA ALA A 110 -12.24 -0.73 13.98
C ALA A 110 -10.80 -0.95 14.47
N ASN A 111 -10.39 -2.22 14.62
CA ASN A 111 -9.09 -2.61 15.17
C ASN A 111 -8.17 -3.28 14.13
N SER A 112 -8.60 -3.32 12.87
CA SER A 112 -7.83 -3.87 11.75
C SER A 112 -7.02 -2.78 11.05
N TYR A 113 -5.94 -3.19 10.40
CA TYR A 113 -5.35 -2.40 9.34
C TYR A 113 -6.17 -2.59 8.07
N ILE A 114 -6.71 -1.52 7.50
CA ILE A 114 -7.46 -1.57 6.24
C ILE A 114 -6.59 -1.04 5.11
N LYS A 115 -6.15 -1.95 4.25
CA LYS A 115 -5.38 -1.63 3.05
C LYS A 115 -6.33 -1.08 1.97
N ARG A 116 -6.03 0.12 1.49
CA ARG A 116 -6.74 0.78 0.37
C ARG A 116 -5.90 0.71 -0.90
N PRO A 117 -6.51 0.62 -2.10
CA PRO A 117 -5.78 0.73 -3.35
C PRO A 117 -5.13 2.10 -3.48
N ARG A 118 -3.90 2.15 -4.01
CA ARG A 118 -3.22 3.40 -4.37
C ARG A 118 -3.70 3.86 -5.73
N LEU A 119 -4.11 5.12 -5.83
CA LEU A 119 -4.66 5.68 -7.06
C LEU A 119 -3.68 6.57 -7.83
N SER A 120 -2.50 6.84 -7.28
CA SER A 120 -1.47 7.69 -7.91
C SER A 120 -1.01 7.23 -9.30
N ASN A 121 -1.17 5.94 -9.61
CA ASN A 121 -0.85 5.35 -10.91
C ASN A 121 -2.06 5.23 -11.86
N TYR A 122 -3.23 5.76 -11.48
CA TYR A 122 -4.44 5.65 -12.29
C TYR A 122 -4.27 6.26 -13.69
N ARG A 123 -4.69 5.49 -14.71
CA ARG A 123 -4.63 5.88 -16.12
C ARG A 123 -6.01 5.72 -16.73
N SER A 124 -6.60 6.81 -17.23
CA SER A 124 -7.89 6.77 -17.92
C SER A 124 -7.91 5.87 -19.15
N ARG A 125 -6.75 5.58 -19.76
CA ARG A 125 -6.61 4.62 -20.87
C ARG A 125 -6.77 3.16 -20.42
N TYR A 126 -6.46 2.86 -19.16
CA TYR A 126 -6.54 1.52 -18.57
C TYR A 126 -7.34 1.58 -17.25
N PRO A 127 -8.63 1.97 -17.32
CA PRO A 127 -9.39 2.36 -16.13
C PRO A 127 -9.54 1.21 -15.12
N THR A 128 -9.58 -0.04 -15.57
CA THR A 128 -9.78 -1.21 -14.69
C THR A 128 -8.48 -1.82 -14.16
N GLU A 129 -7.31 -1.25 -14.47
CA GLU A 129 -6.02 -1.85 -14.08
C GLU A 129 -5.90 -1.99 -12.55
N ILE A 130 -6.34 -0.96 -11.81
CA ILE A 130 -6.29 -0.96 -10.34
C ILE A 130 -7.33 -1.92 -9.77
N SER A 131 -8.57 -1.91 -10.27
CA SER A 131 -9.59 -2.84 -9.78
C SER A 131 -9.22 -4.30 -10.04
N GLU A 132 -8.62 -4.63 -11.17
CA GLU A 132 -8.09 -5.96 -11.45
C GLU A 132 -6.90 -6.33 -10.56
N GLN A 133 -6.02 -5.38 -10.23
CA GLN A 133 -4.96 -5.60 -9.25
C GLN A 133 -5.53 -5.93 -7.87
N VAL A 134 -6.50 -5.14 -7.37
CA VAL A 134 -7.17 -5.40 -6.09
C VAL A 134 -7.85 -6.77 -6.12
N ARG A 135 -8.51 -7.14 -7.22
CA ARG A 135 -9.16 -8.45 -7.35
C ARG A 135 -8.15 -9.60 -7.23
N ARG A 136 -6.99 -9.50 -7.89
CA ARG A 136 -5.90 -10.48 -7.77
C ARG A 136 -5.32 -10.53 -6.35
N GLU A 137 -5.21 -9.38 -5.68
CA GLU A 137 -4.80 -9.34 -4.27
C GLU A 137 -5.79 -10.09 -3.38
N VAL A 138 -7.11 -9.93 -3.59
CA VAL A 138 -8.13 -10.67 -2.85
C VAL A 138 -7.97 -12.18 -3.06
N GLU A 139 -7.75 -12.63 -4.30
CA GLU A 139 -7.54 -14.06 -4.59
C GLU A 139 -6.34 -14.65 -3.84
N VAL A 140 -5.22 -13.92 -3.80
CA VAL A 140 -4.04 -14.32 -3.03
C VAL A 140 -4.35 -14.32 -1.53
N CYS A 141 -5.03 -13.29 -1.03
CA CYS A 141 -5.42 -13.19 0.38
C CYS A 141 -6.33 -14.35 0.82
N GLU A 142 -7.28 -14.76 -0.01
CA GLU A 142 -8.12 -15.94 0.27
C GLU A 142 -7.30 -17.23 0.34
N LEU A 143 -6.35 -17.40 -0.59
CA LEU A 143 -5.44 -18.55 -0.57
C LEU A 143 -4.61 -18.57 0.72
N LEU A 144 -3.99 -17.45 1.08
CA LEU A 144 -3.17 -17.34 2.30
C LEU A 144 -4.00 -17.53 3.57
N ARG A 145 -5.23 -17.02 3.60
CA ARG A 145 -6.16 -17.25 4.73
C ARG A 145 -6.49 -18.73 4.92
N SER A 146 -6.56 -19.51 3.84
CA SER A 146 -6.78 -20.97 3.92
C SER A 146 -5.53 -21.76 4.35
N LYS A 147 -4.34 -21.15 4.31
CA LYS A 147 -3.05 -21.74 4.65
C LYS A 147 -2.25 -20.76 5.54
N PRO A 148 -2.72 -20.50 6.77
CA PRO A 148 -2.11 -19.49 7.64
C PRO A 148 -0.68 -19.87 8.02
N HIS A 149 0.17 -18.86 8.25
CA HIS A 149 1.55 -19.02 8.70
C HIS A 149 1.87 -17.89 9.68
N PRO A 150 2.59 -18.15 10.80
CA PRO A 150 2.87 -17.14 11.82
C PRO A 150 3.64 -15.92 11.29
N ASN A 151 4.50 -16.11 10.29
CA ASN A 151 5.29 -15.03 9.67
C ASN A 151 4.63 -14.36 8.46
N LEU A 152 3.33 -14.54 8.24
CA LEU A 152 2.56 -13.87 7.18
C LEU A 152 1.38 -13.08 7.76
N ALA A 153 1.10 -11.92 7.17
CA ALA A 153 0.03 -11.04 7.63
C ALA A 153 -1.33 -11.74 7.58
N GLN A 154 -2.06 -11.69 8.69
CA GLN A 154 -3.36 -12.33 8.79
C GLN A 154 -4.44 -11.48 8.12
N TYR A 155 -5.04 -12.03 7.06
CA TYR A 155 -6.15 -11.45 6.34
C TYR A 155 -7.50 -11.85 6.97
N HIS A 156 -8.37 -10.87 7.21
CA HIS A 156 -9.69 -11.03 7.85
C HIS A 156 -10.87 -10.95 6.87
N GLY A 157 -10.63 -10.57 5.62
CA GLY A 157 -11.67 -10.40 4.60
C GLY A 157 -11.68 -9.01 3.95
N CYS A 158 -12.61 -8.83 3.02
CA CYS A 158 -12.86 -7.57 2.33
C CYS A 158 -13.74 -6.65 3.17
N GLU A 159 -13.39 -5.37 3.24
CA GLU A 159 -14.35 -4.32 3.54
C GLU A 159 -15.23 -4.09 2.29
N VAL A 160 -16.55 -4.19 2.46
CA VAL A 160 -17.51 -4.09 1.36
C VAL A 160 -18.50 -2.97 1.62
N ARG A 161 -18.67 -2.07 0.64
CA ARG A 161 -19.67 -0.98 0.66
C ARG A 161 -20.36 -0.94 -0.69
N ASP A 162 -21.69 -0.91 -0.69
CA ASP A 162 -22.52 -0.87 -1.90
C ASP A 162 -22.16 -1.96 -2.94
N GLY A 163 -21.79 -3.16 -2.45
CA GLY A 163 -21.39 -4.30 -3.30
C GLY A 163 -19.97 -4.21 -3.89
N LEU A 164 -19.19 -3.19 -3.54
CA LEU A 164 -17.81 -3.01 -3.99
C LEU A 164 -16.81 -3.28 -2.86
N ILE A 165 -15.67 -3.88 -3.21
CA ILE A 165 -14.54 -4.09 -2.31
C ILE A 165 -13.80 -2.75 -2.16
N THR A 166 -13.97 -2.09 -1.03
CA THR A 166 -13.36 -0.79 -0.74
C THR A 166 -12.03 -0.90 -0.02
N GLY A 167 -11.68 -2.07 0.51
CA GLY A 167 -10.36 -2.36 1.06
C GLY A 167 -10.23 -3.79 1.58
N LEU A 168 -9.01 -4.12 1.97
CA LEU A 168 -8.64 -5.45 2.49
C LEU A 168 -8.26 -5.31 3.96
N CYS A 169 -8.90 -6.10 4.82
CA CYS A 169 -8.73 -6.02 6.27
C CYS A 169 -7.67 -7.02 6.74
N PHE A 170 -6.67 -6.53 7.46
CA PHE A 170 -5.59 -7.32 8.04
C PHE A 170 -5.47 -7.05 9.55
N THR A 171 -4.82 -7.97 10.25
CA THR A 171 -4.34 -7.70 11.62
C THR A 171 -3.47 -6.44 11.62
N LYS A 172 -3.66 -5.60 12.63
CA LYS A 172 -2.83 -4.40 12.82
C LYS A 172 -1.56 -4.78 13.57
N TYR A 173 -0.42 -4.59 12.91
CA TYR A 173 0.91 -4.83 13.48
C TYR A 173 1.54 -3.53 14.01
N ASN A 174 2.58 -3.66 14.83
CA ASN A 174 3.10 -2.55 15.64
C ASN A 174 4.02 -1.60 14.86
N ARG A 175 5.19 -2.10 14.46
CA ARG A 175 6.24 -1.36 13.76
C ARG A 175 6.78 -2.20 12.62
N THR A 176 7.30 -1.52 11.60
CA THR A 176 8.04 -2.11 10.50
C THR A 176 9.50 -2.36 10.87
N LEU A 177 10.19 -3.23 10.12
CA LEU A 177 11.63 -3.43 10.25
C LEU A 177 12.37 -2.13 9.92
N LEU A 178 11.92 -1.35 8.93
CA LEU A 178 12.50 -0.05 8.60
C LEU A 178 12.52 0.88 9.82
N GLU A 179 11.41 0.99 10.55
CA GLU A 179 11.32 1.84 11.75
C GLU A 179 12.24 1.36 12.87
N ARG A 180 12.51 0.05 12.97
CA ARG A 180 13.45 -0.51 13.96
C ARG A 180 14.90 -0.25 13.62
N VAL A 181 15.29 -0.53 12.37
CA VAL A 181 16.69 -0.44 11.93
C VAL A 181 17.07 0.97 11.48
N ASN A 182 16.10 1.86 11.26
CA ASN A 182 16.32 3.25 10.86
C ASN A 182 15.29 4.22 11.49
N PRO A 183 15.19 4.31 12.84
CA PRO A 183 14.20 5.13 13.54
C PRO A 183 14.39 6.64 13.33
N LYS A 184 15.58 7.07 12.88
CA LYS A 184 15.90 8.47 12.58
C LYS A 184 15.82 8.80 11.09
N PHE A 185 15.33 7.87 10.26
CA PHE A 185 15.19 8.04 8.81
C PHE A 185 16.47 8.56 8.14
N PHE A 186 17.60 8.01 8.56
CA PHE A 186 18.91 8.30 7.98
C PHE A 186 18.90 8.00 6.49
N GLY A 187 19.39 8.96 5.71
CA GLY A 187 19.59 8.81 4.27
C GLY A 187 20.87 8.02 3.96
N LYS A 188 21.00 7.59 2.71
CA LYS A 188 22.17 6.83 2.22
C LYS A 188 23.52 7.51 2.49
N HIS A 189 23.55 8.83 2.54
CA HIS A 189 24.76 9.65 2.76
C HIS A 189 25.04 9.96 4.23
N SER A 190 24.21 9.49 5.15
CA SER A 190 24.37 9.71 6.59
C SER A 190 23.91 8.47 7.36
N PRO A 191 24.51 7.29 7.09
CA PRO A 191 24.11 6.06 7.76
C PRO A 191 24.33 6.18 9.27
N PRO A 192 23.60 5.39 10.08
CA PRO A 192 23.86 5.35 11.51
C PRO A 192 25.30 4.91 11.76
N SER A 193 25.99 5.64 12.64
CA SER A 193 27.41 5.42 12.97
C SER A 193 27.65 4.12 13.73
N ASN A 194 26.63 3.58 14.40
CA ASN A 194 26.67 2.35 15.16
C ASN A 194 25.47 1.49 14.74
N GLY A 195 25.66 0.17 14.58
CA GLY A 195 24.56 -0.76 14.33
C GLY A 195 23.44 -0.54 15.34
N LEU A 196 22.25 -0.19 14.84
CA LEU A 196 21.11 0.20 15.70
C LEU A 196 20.40 -1.02 16.33
N VAL A 197 20.73 -2.22 15.86
CA VAL A 197 20.17 -3.51 16.31
C VAL A 197 21.31 -4.51 16.44
N SER A 198 21.30 -5.32 17.50
CA SER A 198 22.32 -6.34 17.75
C SER A 198 22.20 -7.52 16.78
N SER A 199 23.30 -8.22 16.51
CA SER A 199 23.27 -9.43 15.66
C SER A 199 22.42 -10.55 16.23
N GLU A 200 22.31 -10.62 17.56
CA GLU A 200 21.54 -11.61 18.30
C GLU A 200 20.02 -11.42 18.07
N ASP A 201 19.55 -10.18 17.94
CA ASP A 201 18.15 -9.86 17.67
C ASP A 201 17.79 -10.08 16.19
N LEU A 202 18.76 -9.93 15.29
CA LEU A 202 18.53 -10.04 13.84
C LEU A 202 18.31 -11.46 13.36
N ARG A 203 18.97 -12.46 13.95
CA ARG A 203 18.88 -13.85 13.48
C ARG A 203 17.45 -14.40 13.55
N PRO A 204 16.75 -14.35 14.71
CA PRO A 204 15.37 -14.83 14.79
C PRO A 204 14.43 -14.08 13.82
N TRP A 205 14.68 -12.79 13.56
CA TRP A 205 13.88 -12.03 12.61
C TRP A 205 14.09 -12.50 11.16
N LEU A 206 15.34 -12.72 10.76
CA LEU A 206 15.65 -13.23 9.42
C LEU A 206 15.11 -14.65 9.23
N ASP A 207 15.24 -15.52 10.24
CA ASP A 207 14.69 -16.87 10.20
C ASP A 207 13.16 -16.83 10.02
N GLY A 208 12.45 -15.96 10.74
CA GLY A 208 11.00 -15.80 10.59
C GLY A 208 10.60 -15.28 9.20
N VAL A 209 11.33 -14.29 8.67
CA VAL A 209 11.13 -13.80 7.29
C VAL A 209 11.36 -14.92 6.28
N GLU A 210 12.43 -15.70 6.45
CA GLU A 210 12.73 -16.85 5.59
C GLU A 210 11.59 -17.88 5.62
N HIS A 211 11.11 -18.26 6.79
CA HIS A 211 9.99 -19.20 6.92
C HIS A 211 8.71 -18.69 6.21
N GLY A 212 8.39 -17.41 6.35
CA GLY A 212 7.27 -16.79 5.64
C GLY A 212 7.42 -16.87 4.12
N ILE A 213 8.60 -16.54 3.59
CA ILE A 213 8.90 -16.62 2.16
C ILE A 213 8.88 -18.07 1.65
N GLN A 214 9.46 -19.00 2.39
CA GLN A 214 9.42 -20.43 2.05
C GLN A 214 7.98 -20.94 1.99
N HIS A 215 7.10 -20.49 2.89
CA HIS A 215 5.69 -20.82 2.86
C HIS A 215 5.01 -20.27 1.60
N LEU A 216 5.25 -19.01 1.23
CA LEU A 216 4.75 -18.44 -0.04
C LEU A 216 5.22 -19.25 -1.24
N HIS A 217 6.51 -19.61 -1.30
CA HIS A 217 7.06 -20.39 -2.39
C HIS A 217 6.43 -21.79 -2.50
N LYS A 218 6.14 -22.46 -1.37
CA LYS A 218 5.42 -23.75 -1.36
C LYS A 218 4.00 -23.64 -1.93
N LEU A 219 3.39 -22.46 -1.86
CA LEU A 219 2.09 -22.16 -2.47
C LEU A 219 2.19 -21.69 -3.94
N GLY A 220 3.40 -21.66 -4.51
CA GLY A 220 3.64 -21.18 -5.88
C GLY A 220 3.58 -19.65 -6.01
N LEU A 221 3.67 -18.92 -4.89
CA LEU A 221 3.61 -17.46 -4.84
C LEU A 221 5.01 -16.88 -4.66
N ILE A 222 5.30 -15.77 -5.35
CA ILE A 222 6.53 -14.99 -5.15
C ILE A 222 6.13 -13.59 -4.69
N HIS A 223 6.73 -13.09 -3.59
CA HIS A 223 6.35 -11.81 -2.98
C HIS A 223 6.67 -10.57 -3.85
N ASN A 224 7.79 -10.58 -4.60
CA ASN A 224 8.29 -9.55 -5.52
C ASN A 224 8.52 -8.12 -4.98
N ASP A 225 8.07 -7.79 -3.76
CA ASP A 225 8.30 -6.48 -3.15
C ASP A 225 8.75 -6.62 -1.68
N LEU A 226 9.67 -7.55 -1.40
CA LEU A 226 10.18 -7.72 -0.04
C LEU A 226 11.16 -6.58 0.27
N ASN A 227 10.81 -5.74 1.25
CA ASN A 227 11.65 -4.64 1.72
C ASN A 227 11.38 -4.37 3.22
N PRO A 228 12.24 -3.63 3.94
CA PRO A 228 12.08 -3.42 5.38
C PRO A 228 10.78 -2.71 5.80
N SER A 229 10.13 -1.95 4.91
CA SER A 229 8.83 -1.31 5.21
C SER A 229 7.67 -2.31 5.15
N ASN A 230 7.87 -3.43 4.47
CA ASN A 230 6.89 -4.49 4.27
C ASN A 230 7.08 -5.67 5.22
N ILE A 231 8.01 -5.57 6.17
CA ILE A 231 8.19 -6.54 7.26
C ILE A 231 7.75 -5.84 8.53
N MET A 232 6.74 -6.36 9.20
CA MET A 232 6.16 -5.82 10.43
C MET A 232 6.42 -6.76 11.61
N PHE A 233 6.07 -6.31 12.81
CA PHE A 233 6.19 -7.12 14.02
C PHE A 233 4.87 -7.18 14.77
N ASP A 234 4.53 -8.37 15.24
CA ASP A 234 3.39 -8.60 16.12
C ASP A 234 3.66 -8.14 17.57
N SER A 235 2.78 -8.51 18.49
CA SER A 235 2.91 -8.19 19.92
C SER A 235 4.01 -8.99 20.62
N ASP A 236 4.42 -10.12 20.07
CA ASP A 236 5.38 -11.06 20.65
C ASP A 236 6.77 -10.93 20.01
N ASP A 237 6.98 -9.87 19.23
CA ASP A 237 8.23 -9.56 18.51
C ASP A 237 8.57 -10.51 17.34
N HIS A 238 7.58 -11.24 16.81
CA HIS A 238 7.79 -12.06 15.62
C HIS A 238 7.64 -11.24 14.33
N PRO A 239 8.52 -11.47 13.34
CA PRO A 239 8.42 -10.81 12.05
C PRO A 239 7.26 -11.36 11.23
N VAL A 240 6.56 -10.48 10.55
CA VAL A 240 5.42 -10.77 9.70
C VAL A 240 5.59 -10.03 8.37
N ILE A 241 5.45 -10.76 7.26
CA ILE A 241 5.50 -10.21 5.90
C ILE A 241 4.08 -9.89 5.42
#